data_AF-A0A478FQF4-F1
#
_entry.id   AF-A0A478FQF4-F1
#
_cell.length_a   1.000
_cell.length_b   1.000
_cell.length_c   1.000
_cell.angle_alpha   90.00
_cell.angle_beta   90.00
_cell.angle_gamma   90.00
#
_symmetry.space_group_name_H-M   'P 1'
#
loop_
_entity.id
_entity.type
_entity.pdbx_description
1 polymer ?
#
loop_
_entity_poly.entity_id
_entity_poly.type
_entity_poly.pdbx_seq_one_letter_code
_entity_poly.pdbx_strand_id
1 'polypeptide(L)'
;MPSPAAIGAGVGGGAVAVAGTSYAAYTQLRPYDNFLDYANRNGLVYIGENDDEITTKVKADSGDVNGNGYRKNVKDALASETGSNKPTDDEINKAGKTGDENDKDGTKLTKVLSEVKNWCKKTKLLKPTRTESQDVDWSSINTNANWDNFKKLCLKK
;
A
#
# COMPACT_ATOMS: atom_id res chain seq x y z
N MET A 1 25.67 37.11 32.46
CA MET A 1 25.47 36.02 31.49
C MET A 1 25.11 34.75 32.23
N PRO A 2 23.81 34.48 32.43
CA PRO A 2 23.33 33.19 32.89
C PRO A 2 22.82 32.37 31.70
N SER A 3 23.37 31.17 31.56
CA SER A 3 22.74 30.09 30.79
C SER A 3 21.60 29.50 31.61
N PRO A 4 20.48 29.07 30.99
CA PRO A 4 19.72 27.96 31.55
C PRO A 4 19.70 26.74 30.62
N ALA A 5 20.27 25.68 31.19
CA ALA A 5 19.99 24.25 31.06
C ALA A 5 18.81 23.77 30.20
N ALA A 6 19.08 22.63 29.56
CA ALA A 6 18.13 21.68 29.05
C ALA A 6 16.99 21.36 30.03
N ILE A 7 15.77 21.32 29.51
CA ILE A 7 14.66 20.54 30.07
C ILE A 7 14.24 19.56 28.98
N GLY A 8 14.59 18.29 29.21
CA GLY A 8 14.00 17.17 28.49
C GLY A 8 12.58 16.88 29.01
N ALA A 9 11.90 16.07 28.20
CA ALA A 9 10.64 15.37 28.46
C ALA A 9 9.35 16.19 28.41
N GLY A 10 8.36 15.64 27.69
CA GLY A 10 6.95 15.88 27.99
C GLY A 10 6.08 16.06 26.75
N VAL A 11 5.49 14.95 26.29
CA VAL A 11 4.37 14.93 25.35
C VAL A 11 3.21 15.75 25.93
N GLY A 12 2.64 16.68 25.18
CA GLY A 12 1.45 17.44 25.60
C GLY A 12 0.83 18.22 24.45
N GLY A 13 -0.39 17.85 24.07
CA GLY A 13 -1.07 18.35 22.88
C GLY A 13 -1.33 19.86 22.88
N GLY A 14 -1.34 20.42 21.68
CA GLY A 14 -1.76 21.79 21.40
C GLY A 14 -1.89 21.97 19.90
N ALA A 15 -3.07 21.67 19.36
CA ALA A 15 -3.40 22.00 17.99
C ALA A 15 -3.37 23.53 17.83
N VAL A 16 -2.60 24.01 16.85
CA VAL A 16 -2.80 25.34 16.28
C VAL A 16 -3.28 25.12 14.85
N ALA A 17 -4.59 25.22 14.70
CA ALA A 17 -5.23 25.34 13.40
C ALA A 17 -4.75 26.62 12.73
N VAL A 18 -4.10 26.50 11.57
CA VAL A 18 -4.00 27.59 10.61
C VAL A 18 -4.63 27.07 9.33
N ALA A 19 -5.90 27.45 9.16
CA ALA A 19 -6.68 27.20 7.97
C ALA A 19 -6.07 27.95 6.78
N GLY A 20 -5.90 27.25 5.66
CA GLY A 20 -6.02 27.85 4.33
C GLY A 20 -4.79 27.92 3.44
N THR A 21 -3.55 27.95 3.95
CA THR A 21 -2.38 28.24 3.08
C THR A 21 -1.11 27.41 3.34
N SER A 22 -1.11 26.51 4.31
CA SER A 22 0.10 25.82 4.80
C SER A 22 0.43 24.50 4.08
N TYR A 23 -0.49 23.90 3.32
CA TYR A 23 -0.26 22.57 2.71
C TYR A 23 0.83 22.60 1.61
N ALA A 24 0.98 23.71 0.89
CA ALA A 24 1.96 23.82 -0.18
C ALA A 24 3.39 24.08 0.33
N ALA A 25 3.56 24.84 1.41
CA ALA A 25 4.88 25.15 1.97
C ALA A 25 5.41 24.05 2.92
N TYR A 26 4.53 23.32 3.60
CA TYR A 26 4.93 22.28 4.57
C TYR A 26 5.40 20.97 3.92
N THR A 27 4.98 20.70 2.69
CA THR A 27 5.33 19.45 1.97
C THR A 27 6.74 19.44 1.39
N GLN A 28 7.38 20.61 1.19
CA GLN A 28 8.73 20.71 0.63
C GLN A 28 9.86 20.41 1.64
N LEU A 29 9.59 20.44 2.95
CA LEU A 29 10.64 20.29 3.98
C LEU A 29 10.51 19.04 4.86
N ARG A 30 9.37 18.31 4.79
CA ARG A 30 9.17 17.10 5.59
C ARG A 30 9.45 15.84 4.74
N PRO A 31 10.36 14.94 5.17
CA PRO A 31 10.51 13.63 4.54
C PRO A 31 9.19 12.86 4.57
N TYR A 32 8.99 11.96 3.61
CA TYR A 32 7.74 11.22 3.54
C TYR A 32 7.58 10.31 4.76
N ASP A 33 6.35 10.21 5.25
CA ASP A 33 6.06 9.43 6.45
C ASP A 33 5.99 7.93 6.14
N ASN A 34 5.44 7.54 4.99
CA ASN A 34 5.29 6.15 4.52
C ASN A 34 4.91 6.13 3.03
N PHE A 35 4.71 4.93 2.49
CA PHE A 35 4.31 4.74 1.09
C PHE A 35 3.01 5.47 0.73
N LEU A 36 2.01 5.54 1.61
CA LEU A 36 0.79 6.28 1.33
C LEU A 36 1.02 7.78 1.24
N ASP A 37 1.79 8.34 2.17
CA ASP A 37 2.14 9.77 2.14
C ASP A 37 2.94 10.11 0.89
N TYR A 38 3.92 9.28 0.52
CA TYR A 38 4.64 9.40 -0.74
C TYR A 38 3.70 9.35 -1.95
N ALA A 39 2.80 8.36 -2.00
CA ALA A 39 1.83 8.20 -3.08
C ALA A 39 0.93 9.43 -3.25
N ASN A 40 0.32 9.89 -2.16
CA ASN A 40 -0.62 11.02 -2.18
C ASN A 40 0.06 12.32 -2.62
N ARG A 41 1.29 12.59 -2.13
CA ARG A 41 2.06 13.78 -2.54
C ARG A 41 2.53 13.73 -4.00
N ASN A 42 2.56 12.54 -4.60
CA ASN A 42 2.87 12.32 -6.01
C ASN A 42 1.61 12.11 -6.88
N GLY A 43 0.42 12.46 -6.37
CA GLY A 43 -0.83 12.43 -7.13
C GLY A 43 -1.37 11.02 -7.40
N LEU A 44 -0.97 10.02 -6.62
CA LEU A 44 -1.52 8.68 -6.70
C LEU A 44 -2.66 8.52 -5.68
N VAL A 45 -3.73 7.84 -6.09
CA VAL A 45 -4.93 7.60 -5.27
C VAL A 45 -4.89 6.19 -4.73
N TYR A 46 -5.05 6.04 -3.41
CA TYR A 46 -5.15 4.75 -2.74
C TYR A 46 -6.51 4.10 -2.96
N ILE A 47 -6.50 2.87 -3.47
CA ILE A 47 -7.70 2.04 -3.71
C ILE A 47 -7.73 0.77 -2.85
N GLY A 48 -6.74 0.57 -1.97
CA GLY A 48 -6.63 -0.66 -1.16
C GLY A 48 -7.78 -0.89 -0.15
N GLU A 49 -8.71 0.05 -0.02
CA GLU A 49 -9.94 -0.05 0.76
C GLU A 49 -11.22 0.01 -0.10
N ASN A 50 -11.07 0.08 -1.43
CA ASN A 50 -12.19 0.12 -2.36
C ASN A 50 -12.38 -1.24 -3.05
N ASP A 51 -13.39 -1.97 -2.57
CA ASP A 51 -13.76 -3.31 -3.05
C ASP A 51 -14.07 -3.31 -4.55
N ASP A 52 -14.81 -2.31 -5.02
CA ASP A 52 -15.27 -2.26 -6.40
C ASP A 52 -14.10 -2.04 -7.37
N GLU A 53 -13.14 -1.21 -6.99
CA GLU A 53 -11.91 -0.96 -7.76
C GLU A 53 -11.04 -2.22 -7.85
N ILE A 54 -10.80 -2.88 -6.71
CA ILE A 54 -10.01 -4.13 -6.67
C ILE A 54 -10.74 -5.24 -7.44
N THR A 55 -12.07 -5.37 -7.25
CA THR A 55 -12.90 -6.33 -7.96
C THR A 55 -12.83 -6.12 -9.46
N THR A 56 -12.98 -4.88 -9.90
CA THR A 56 -12.86 -4.48 -11.31
C THR A 56 -11.50 -4.89 -11.87
N LYS A 57 -10.41 -4.61 -11.17
CA LYS A 57 -9.06 -5.00 -11.61
C LYS A 57 -8.87 -6.51 -11.70
N VAL A 58 -9.37 -7.29 -10.72
CA VAL A 58 -9.30 -8.76 -10.75
C VAL A 58 -10.11 -9.33 -11.92
N LYS A 59 -11.34 -8.82 -12.13
CA LYS A 59 -12.22 -9.30 -13.21
C LYS A 59 -11.77 -8.87 -14.60
N ALA A 60 -11.20 -7.67 -14.74
CA ALA A 60 -10.69 -7.15 -16.01
C ALA A 60 -9.39 -7.85 -16.45
N ASP A 61 -8.67 -8.46 -15.51
CA ASP A 61 -7.45 -9.19 -15.83
C ASP A 61 -7.75 -10.58 -16.40
N SER A 62 -7.56 -10.69 -17.71
CA SER A 62 -7.63 -11.94 -18.47
C SER A 62 -6.38 -12.81 -18.35
N GLY A 63 -5.29 -12.28 -17.77
CA GLY A 63 -4.06 -13.02 -17.52
C GLY A 63 -4.22 -14.13 -16.48
N ASP A 64 -3.16 -14.90 -16.29
CA ASP A 64 -3.00 -15.83 -15.19
C ASP A 64 -1.91 -15.33 -14.22
N VAL A 65 -1.67 -16.05 -13.13
CA VAL A 65 -0.68 -15.72 -12.11
C VAL A 65 0.77 -15.78 -12.60
N ASN A 66 1.03 -16.35 -13.78
CA ASN A 66 2.37 -16.42 -14.38
C ASN A 66 2.54 -15.39 -15.52
N GLY A 67 1.44 -14.91 -16.11
CA GLY A 67 1.40 -13.88 -17.14
C GLY A 67 1.51 -12.46 -16.59
N ASN A 68 1.81 -11.49 -17.46
CA ASN A 68 1.77 -10.09 -17.07
C ASN A 68 0.32 -9.66 -16.80
N GLY A 69 0.04 -9.15 -15.61
CA GLY A 69 -1.32 -8.78 -15.23
C GLY A 69 -1.47 -8.45 -13.75
N TYR A 70 -2.69 -8.13 -13.36
CA TYR A 70 -3.06 -7.87 -11.97
C TYR A 70 -2.91 -9.12 -11.09
N ARG A 71 -3.28 -10.31 -11.60
CA ARG A 71 -3.22 -11.60 -10.87
C ARG A 71 -1.80 -12.01 -10.53
N LYS A 72 -0.84 -11.80 -11.45
CA LYS A 72 0.58 -11.97 -11.14
C LYS A 72 1.04 -11.01 -10.05
N ASN A 73 0.64 -9.74 -10.11
CA ASN A 73 0.97 -8.78 -9.06
C ASN A 73 0.38 -9.22 -7.70
N VAL A 74 -0.84 -9.75 -7.66
CA VAL A 74 -1.45 -10.34 -6.46
C VAL A 74 -0.60 -11.50 -5.93
N LYS A 75 -0.21 -12.44 -6.79
CA LYS A 75 0.68 -13.56 -6.40
C LYS A 75 2.00 -13.05 -5.84
N ASP A 76 2.66 -12.13 -6.52
CA ASP A 76 3.97 -11.60 -6.13
C ASP A 76 3.90 -10.85 -4.79
N ALA A 77 2.86 -10.04 -4.58
CA ALA A 77 2.65 -9.31 -3.33
C ALA A 77 2.36 -10.23 -2.15
N LEU A 78 1.57 -11.28 -2.37
CA LEU A 78 1.19 -12.24 -1.34
C LEU A 78 2.22 -13.36 -1.17
N ALA A 79 3.26 -13.45 -2.00
CA ALA A 79 4.25 -14.52 -1.96
C ALA A 79 4.93 -14.63 -0.58
N SER A 80 5.24 -13.49 0.04
CA SER A 80 5.83 -13.40 1.37
C SER A 80 4.82 -13.45 2.52
N GLU A 81 3.52 -13.32 2.26
CA GLU A 81 2.51 -13.44 3.31
C GLU A 81 2.40 -14.91 3.76
N THR A 82 2.30 -15.09 5.07
CA THR A 82 2.10 -16.38 5.72
C THR A 82 0.71 -16.39 6.37
N GLY A 83 0.01 -17.52 6.28
CA GLY A 83 -1.32 -17.69 6.88
C GLY A 83 -2.17 -18.72 6.17
N SER A 84 -3.06 -19.37 6.92
CA SER A 84 -4.02 -20.35 6.41
C SER A 84 -5.05 -19.73 5.46
N ASN A 85 -5.26 -18.42 5.52
CA ASN A 85 -6.23 -17.70 4.71
C ASN A 85 -5.65 -17.12 3.41
N LYS A 86 -4.34 -17.28 3.16
CA LYS A 86 -3.71 -16.87 1.90
C LYS A 86 -4.37 -17.60 0.72
N PRO A 87 -4.74 -16.91 -0.38
CA PRO A 87 -5.29 -17.57 -1.54
C PRO A 87 -4.17 -18.33 -2.25
N THR A 88 -4.49 -19.53 -2.71
CA THR A 88 -3.63 -20.33 -3.57
C THR A 88 -3.54 -19.71 -4.97
N ASP A 89 -2.51 -20.09 -5.73
CA ASP A 89 -2.36 -19.69 -7.13
C ASP A 89 -3.61 -20.03 -7.97
N ASP A 90 -4.26 -21.15 -7.70
CA ASP A 90 -5.52 -21.54 -8.37
C ASP A 90 -6.68 -20.60 -7.99
N GLU A 91 -6.80 -20.24 -6.72
CA GLU A 91 -7.80 -19.28 -6.25
C GLU A 91 -7.58 -17.89 -6.85
N ILE A 92 -6.33 -17.41 -6.92
CA ILE A 92 -5.99 -16.16 -7.58
C ILE A 92 -6.27 -16.22 -9.08
N ASN A 93 -5.98 -17.34 -9.74
CA ASN A 93 -6.20 -17.54 -11.17
C ASN A 93 -7.68 -17.53 -11.57
N LYS A 94 -8.53 -18.08 -10.71
CA LYS A 94 -9.94 -18.31 -11.01
C LYS A 94 -10.87 -17.24 -10.46
N ALA A 95 -10.43 -16.47 -9.45
CA ALA A 95 -11.21 -15.41 -8.83
C ALA A 95 -11.91 -14.50 -9.86
N GLY A 96 -13.24 -14.44 -9.81
CA GLY A 96 -14.04 -13.54 -10.65
C GLY A 96 -14.10 -13.89 -12.14
N LYS A 97 -13.64 -15.08 -12.55
CA LYS A 97 -13.83 -15.58 -13.92
C LYS A 97 -15.24 -16.15 -14.09
N THR A 98 -15.94 -15.69 -15.12
CA THR A 98 -17.28 -16.19 -15.47
C THR A 98 -17.19 -17.65 -15.91
N GLY A 99 -18.01 -18.52 -15.32
CA GLY A 99 -18.09 -19.94 -15.71
C GLY A 99 -17.17 -20.90 -14.93
N ASP A 100 -16.42 -20.44 -13.92
CA ASP A 100 -15.75 -21.37 -13.01
C ASP A 100 -16.78 -21.98 -12.05
N GLU A 101 -17.05 -23.28 -12.22
CA GLU A 101 -17.97 -24.01 -11.36
C GLU A 101 -17.54 -24.05 -9.89
N ASN A 102 -16.26 -23.79 -9.62
CA ASN A 102 -15.68 -23.76 -8.28
C ASN A 102 -15.66 -22.34 -7.67
N ASP A 103 -16.10 -21.30 -8.38
CA ASP A 103 -16.29 -19.91 -7.87
C ASP A 103 -17.74 -19.43 -8.05
N LYS A 104 -18.70 -20.37 -8.08
CA LYS A 104 -20.13 -20.08 -8.29
C LYS A 104 -20.69 -19.04 -7.31
N ASP A 105 -20.14 -18.98 -6.10
CA ASP A 105 -20.57 -18.06 -5.04
C ASP A 105 -19.63 -16.85 -4.88
N GLY A 106 -18.60 -16.71 -5.73
CA GLY A 106 -17.61 -15.62 -5.62
C GLY A 106 -16.71 -15.72 -4.38
N THR A 107 -16.57 -16.91 -3.80
CA THR A 107 -15.78 -17.17 -2.59
C THR A 107 -14.29 -16.93 -2.82
N LYS A 108 -13.76 -17.29 -4.00
CA LYS A 108 -12.35 -17.05 -4.35
C LYS A 108 -12.10 -15.57 -4.56
N LEU A 109 -13.00 -14.89 -5.26
CA LEU A 109 -12.94 -13.45 -5.45
C LEU A 109 -12.95 -12.72 -4.10
N THR A 110 -13.86 -13.10 -3.19
CA THR A 110 -13.96 -12.52 -1.85
C THR A 110 -12.68 -12.75 -1.04
N LYS A 111 -12.11 -13.96 -1.10
CA LYS A 111 -10.85 -14.29 -0.42
C LYS A 111 -9.69 -13.46 -0.96
N VAL A 112 -9.54 -13.37 -2.29
CA VAL A 112 -8.50 -12.55 -2.93
C VAL A 112 -8.66 -11.08 -2.55
N LEU A 113 -9.88 -10.54 -2.58
CA LEU A 113 -10.18 -9.17 -2.16
C LEU A 113 -9.75 -8.91 -0.71
N SER A 114 -10.14 -9.78 0.21
CA SER A 114 -9.81 -9.65 1.62
C SER A 114 -8.29 -9.61 1.83
N GLU A 115 -7.56 -10.53 1.19
CA GLU A 115 -6.12 -10.64 1.36
C GLU A 115 -5.35 -9.50 0.68
N VAL A 116 -5.77 -9.06 -0.51
CA VAL A 116 -5.23 -7.86 -1.16
C VAL A 116 -5.45 -6.62 -0.30
N LYS A 117 -6.66 -6.42 0.26
CA LYS A 117 -6.94 -5.31 1.17
C LYS A 117 -6.07 -5.35 2.42
N ASN A 118 -5.96 -6.52 3.05
CA ASN A 118 -5.14 -6.70 4.25
C ASN A 118 -3.68 -6.38 3.95
N TRP A 119 -3.18 -6.86 2.82
CA TRP A 119 -1.84 -6.54 2.36
C TRP A 119 -1.67 -5.04 2.10
N CYS A 120 -2.58 -4.39 1.36
CA CYS A 120 -2.54 -2.95 1.12
C CYS A 120 -2.55 -2.14 2.42
N LYS A 121 -3.38 -2.53 3.41
CA LYS A 121 -3.46 -1.86 4.73
C LYS A 121 -2.16 -1.95 5.52
N LYS A 122 -1.46 -3.08 5.46
CA LYS A 122 -0.14 -3.24 6.10
C LYS A 122 0.93 -2.45 5.32
N THR A 123 0.97 -2.64 4.01
CA THR A 123 2.01 -2.10 3.13
C THR A 123 1.98 -0.58 3.02
N LYS A 124 0.79 0.05 3.10
CA LYS A 124 0.66 1.52 3.04
C LYS A 124 1.46 2.25 4.13
N LEU A 125 1.74 1.58 5.25
CA LEU A 125 2.48 2.10 6.39
C LEU A 125 4.00 1.83 6.31
N LEU A 126 4.45 1.05 5.33
CA LEU A 126 5.86 0.75 5.15
C LEU A 126 6.63 1.97 4.61
N LYS A 127 7.95 1.87 4.76
CA LYS A 127 8.92 2.85 4.28
C LYS A 127 10.04 2.11 3.53
N PRO A 128 10.79 2.80 2.67
CA PRO A 128 12.05 2.26 2.14
C PRO A 128 13.00 1.86 3.25
N THR A 129 14.00 1.05 2.90
CA THR A 129 15.04 0.62 3.83
C THR A 129 15.72 1.82 4.48
N ARG A 130 16.01 1.72 5.78
CA ARG A 130 16.81 2.73 6.46
C ARG A 130 18.25 2.66 5.97
N THR A 131 18.84 3.82 5.77
CA THR A 131 20.28 3.96 5.59
C THR A 131 21.00 3.64 6.91
N GLU A 132 22.32 3.46 6.83
CA GLU A 132 23.18 3.29 8.00
C GLU A 132 23.09 4.48 8.98
N SER A 133 22.71 5.67 8.49
CA SER A 133 22.48 6.88 9.30
C SER A 133 21.11 6.94 9.99
N GLN A 134 20.33 5.85 9.98
CA GLN A 134 18.96 5.76 10.50
C GLN A 134 17.89 6.55 9.73
N ASP A 135 18.29 7.33 8.72
CA ASP A 135 17.38 8.05 7.85
C ASP A 135 16.76 7.12 6.80
N VAL A 136 15.49 7.35 6.47
CA VAL A 136 14.81 6.64 5.39
C VAL A 136 15.25 7.22 4.05
N ASP A 137 15.88 6.40 3.22
CA ASP A 137 16.25 6.81 1.87
C ASP A 137 15.05 6.69 0.92
N TRP A 138 14.41 7.82 0.65
CA TRP A 138 13.31 7.91 -0.30
C TRP A 138 13.77 7.93 -1.77
N SER A 139 15.07 8.10 -2.05
CA SER A 139 15.59 8.09 -3.43
C SER A 139 15.58 6.67 -4.03
N SER A 140 15.74 5.64 -3.19
CA SER A 140 15.65 4.23 -3.58
C SER A 140 14.22 3.66 -3.61
N ILE A 141 13.18 4.49 -3.43
CA ILE A 141 11.80 3.99 -3.39
C ILE A 141 11.43 3.19 -4.66
N ASN A 142 11.90 3.61 -5.83
CA ASN A 142 11.58 2.95 -7.10
C ASN A 142 12.24 1.58 -7.30
N THR A 143 13.25 1.22 -6.50
CA THR A 143 13.86 -0.12 -6.50
C THR A 143 13.32 -1.00 -5.38
N ASN A 144 12.47 -0.45 -4.50
CA ASN A 144 11.86 -1.21 -3.41
C ASN A 144 10.72 -2.10 -3.93
N ALA A 145 10.87 -3.42 -3.79
CA ALA A 145 9.88 -4.39 -4.27
C ALA A 145 8.49 -4.23 -3.61
N ASN A 146 8.43 -3.88 -2.32
CA ASN A 146 7.16 -3.66 -1.63
C ASN A 146 6.46 -2.41 -2.17
N TRP A 147 7.21 -1.35 -2.49
CA TRP A 147 6.66 -0.16 -3.13
C TRP A 147 6.14 -0.46 -4.54
N ASP A 148 6.91 -1.18 -5.36
CA ASP A 148 6.49 -1.52 -6.73
C ASP A 148 5.19 -2.32 -6.73
N ASN A 149 5.09 -3.34 -5.87
CA ASN A 149 3.85 -4.08 -5.66
C ASN A 149 2.73 -3.17 -5.12
N PHE A 150 3.01 -2.33 -4.13
CA PHE A 150 2.01 -1.41 -3.56
C PHE A 150 1.42 -0.48 -4.61
N LYS A 151 2.27 0.08 -5.46
CA LYS A 151 1.88 0.95 -6.56
C LYS A 151 1.01 0.23 -7.58
N LYS A 152 1.33 -1.01 -7.92
CA LYS A 152 0.57 -1.81 -8.91
C LYS A 152 -0.78 -2.29 -8.36
N LEU A 153 -0.82 -2.78 -7.12
CA LEU A 153 -2.02 -3.36 -6.53
C LEU A 153 -2.96 -2.32 -5.94
N CYS A 154 -2.41 -1.38 -5.17
CA CYS A 154 -3.16 -0.58 -4.19
C CYS A 154 -3.33 0.88 -4.62
N LEU A 155 -2.70 1.32 -5.71
CA LEU A 155 -2.77 2.70 -6.19
C LEU A 155 -3.37 2.79 -7.61
N LYS A 156 -3.88 3.99 -7.95
CA LYS A 156 -4.21 4.42 -9.31
C LYS A 156 -3.79 5.87 -9.52
N LYS A 157 -3.72 6.29 -10.79
CA LYS A 157 -3.64 7.71 -11.16
C LYS A 157 -5.04 8.29 -11.26
#